data_AF-A0A7C5A8P7-F1
#
_entry.id   AF-A0A7C5A8P7-F1
#
_cell.length_a   1.000
_cell.length_b   1.000
_cell.length_c   1.000
_cell.angle_alpha   90.00
_cell.angle_beta   90.00
_cell.angle_gamma   90.00
#
_symmetry.space_group_name_H-M   'P 1'
#
loop_
_entity.id
_entity.type
_entity.pdbx_description
1 polymer ?
#
loop_
_entity_poly.entity_id
_entity_poly.type
_entity_poly.pdbx_seq_one_letter_code
_entity_poly.pdbx_strand_id
1 'polypeptide(L)'
;MISDQELIKKYLNGDEKSLEILIEKYLKLIYGFVFNFVSDQQIAEDLTQEIFLKMWRNLKKFDRNKNLISYRTEGSDSGFKSWLFTIAKNTCYDYLRKKKKDLAFNVDDWFSFEDSKILPDEISEKNFLLEDIKKAFEKLSSKAK
;
A
#
# COMPACT_ATOMS: atom_id res chain seq x y z
N MET A 1 -1.55 -14.98 15.11
CA MET A 1 -1.84 -13.84 14.22
C MET A 1 -2.68 -14.35 13.06
N ILE A 2 -3.71 -13.62 12.64
CA ILE A 2 -4.47 -13.95 11.42
C ILE A 2 -3.56 -13.68 10.22
N SER A 3 -3.53 -14.60 9.25
CA SER A 3 -2.72 -14.44 8.03
C SER A 3 -3.28 -13.37 7.10
N ASP A 4 -2.46 -12.84 6.19
CA ASP A 4 -2.93 -11.82 5.23
C ASP A 4 -4.04 -12.38 4.33
N GLN A 5 -3.89 -13.65 3.92
CA GLN A 5 -4.89 -14.34 3.14
C GLN A 5 -6.25 -14.40 3.85
N GLU A 6 -6.26 -14.71 5.15
CA GLU A 6 -7.49 -14.81 5.92
C GLU A 6 -8.15 -13.44 6.09
N LEU A 7 -7.37 -12.38 6.34
CA LEU A 7 -7.88 -11.01 6.39
C LEU A 7 -8.51 -10.62 5.06
N ILE A 8 -7.84 -10.90 3.94
CA ILE A 8 -8.37 -10.62 2.61
C ILE A 8 -9.66 -11.41 2.36
N LYS A 9 -9.69 -12.71 2.66
CA LYS A 9 -10.88 -13.55 2.49
C LYS A 9 -12.06 -13.03 3.31
N LYS A 10 -11.85 -12.69 4.57
CA LYS A 10 -12.88 -12.12 5.44
C LYS A 10 -13.41 -10.80 4.89
N TYR A 11 -12.51 -9.92 4.46
CA TYR A 11 -12.89 -8.65 3.84
C TYR A 11 -13.72 -8.84 2.57
N LEU A 12 -13.32 -9.75 1.67
CA LEU A 12 -14.09 -10.05 0.46
C LEU A 12 -15.48 -10.63 0.77
N ASN A 13 -15.63 -11.30 1.91
CA ASN A 13 -16.93 -11.78 2.41
C ASN A 13 -17.74 -10.73 3.18
N GLY A 14 -17.30 -9.46 3.19
CA GLY A 14 -18.03 -8.33 3.78
C GLY A 14 -17.55 -7.90 5.17
N ASP A 15 -16.49 -8.48 5.72
CA ASP A 15 -15.90 -8.03 6.99
C ASP A 15 -14.94 -6.85 6.76
N GLU A 16 -15.49 -5.63 6.74
CA GLU A 16 -14.74 -4.39 6.54
C GLU A 16 -13.60 -4.20 7.59
N LYS A 17 -13.74 -4.75 8.81
CA LYS A 17 -12.68 -4.66 9.84
C LYS A 17 -11.42 -5.43 9.46
N SER A 18 -11.55 -6.48 8.65
CA SER A 18 -10.40 -7.24 8.19
C SER A 18 -9.50 -6.43 7.24
N LEU A 19 -10.06 -5.48 6.50
CA LEU A 19 -9.29 -4.53 5.69
C LEU A 19 -8.50 -3.56 6.58
N GLU A 20 -9.12 -3.04 7.63
CA GLU A 20 -8.49 -2.15 8.61
C GLU A 20 -7.26 -2.79 9.25
N ILE A 21 -7.38 -4.03 9.73
CA ILE A 21 -6.26 -4.78 10.31
C ILE A 21 -5.13 -4.96 9.29
N LEU A 22 -5.48 -5.23 8.02
CA LEU A 22 -4.51 -5.40 6.95
C LEU A 22 -3.75 -4.09 6.66
N ILE A 23 -4.44 -2.95 6.65
CA ILE A 23 -3.81 -1.63 6.47
C ILE A 23 -2.89 -1.33 7.65
N GLU A 24 -3.35 -1.50 8.88
CA GLU A 24 -2.57 -1.22 10.09
C GLU A 24 -1.27 -2.01 10.14
N LYS A 25 -1.30 -3.27 9.68
CA LYS A 25 -0.15 -4.17 9.59
C LYS A 25 0.91 -3.64 8.62
N TYR A 26 0.51 -3.06 7.50
CA TYR A 26 1.43 -2.65 6.42
C TYR A 26 1.74 -1.16 6.39
N LEU A 27 0.98 -0.32 7.10
CA LEU A 27 1.09 1.14 7.02
C LEU A 27 2.51 1.64 7.28
N LYS A 28 3.15 1.21 8.38
CA LYS A 28 4.51 1.64 8.73
C LYS A 28 5.54 1.19 7.69
N LEU A 29 5.39 -0.01 7.14
CA LEU A 29 6.32 -0.56 6.14
C LEU A 29 6.21 0.19 4.81
N ILE A 30 4.98 0.44 4.34
CA ILE A 30 4.75 1.14 3.09
C ILE A 30 5.12 2.61 3.22
N TYR A 31 4.74 3.27 4.32
CA TYR A 31 5.15 4.65 4.57
C TYR A 31 6.67 4.80 4.57
N GLY A 32 7.39 3.98 5.35
CA GLY A 32 8.86 4.04 5.39
C GLY A 32 9.50 3.76 4.02
N PHE A 33 8.95 2.80 3.26
CA PHE A 33 9.40 2.56 1.89
C PHE A 33 9.19 3.78 1.00
N VAL A 34 8.00 4.39 1.00
CA VAL A 34 7.70 5.57 0.17
C VAL A 34 8.55 6.76 0.59
N PHE A 35 8.68 7.01 1.90
CA PHE A 35 9.51 8.09 2.44
C PHE A 35 10.96 7.99 1.97
N ASN A 36 11.54 6.78 1.97
CA ASN A 36 12.88 6.57 1.44
C ASN A 36 12.99 6.90 -0.06
N PHE A 37 11.92 6.79 -0.84
CA PHE A 37 11.91 7.13 -2.27
C PHE A 37 11.77 8.63 -2.54
N VAL A 38 11.02 9.36 -1.73
CA VAL A 38 10.68 10.76 -2.01
C VAL A 38 11.36 11.77 -1.08
N SER A 39 11.82 11.32 0.09
CA SER A 39 12.47 12.12 1.15
C SER A 39 11.68 13.39 1.52
N ASP A 40 10.36 13.30 1.44
CA ASP A 40 9.42 14.38 1.70
C ASP A 40 8.21 13.77 2.41
N GLN A 41 7.92 14.29 3.61
CA GLN A 41 6.89 13.75 4.48
C GLN A 41 5.50 13.85 3.86
N GLN A 42 5.11 15.04 3.39
CA GLN A 42 3.78 15.29 2.87
C GLN A 42 3.51 14.48 1.60
N ILE A 43 4.51 14.38 0.72
CA ILE A 43 4.42 13.52 -0.46
C ILE A 43 4.37 12.04 -0.07
N ALA A 44 5.12 11.62 0.95
CA ALA A 44 5.11 10.24 1.40
C ALA A 44 3.74 9.85 1.98
N GLU A 45 3.10 10.72 2.74
CA GLU A 45 1.73 10.56 3.22
C GLU A 45 0.76 10.40 2.05
N ASP A 46 0.74 11.36 1.11
CA ASP A 46 -0.16 11.36 -0.05
C ASP A 46 -0.02 10.08 -0.89
N LEU A 47 1.21 9.70 -1.23
CA LEU A 47 1.48 8.48 -2.01
C LEU A 47 1.10 7.22 -1.23
N THR A 48 1.34 7.20 0.08
CA THR A 48 0.93 6.07 0.94
C THR A 48 -0.59 5.89 0.90
N GLN A 49 -1.36 6.98 1.03
CA GLN A 49 -2.81 6.92 0.88
C GLN A 49 -3.20 6.39 -0.51
N GLU A 50 -2.59 6.90 -1.59
CA GLU A 50 -2.86 6.44 -2.94
C GLU A 50 -2.59 4.94 -3.12
N ILE A 51 -1.51 4.42 -2.53
CA ILE A 51 -1.14 3.01 -2.58
C ILE A 51 -2.19 2.13 -1.90
N PHE A 52 -2.63 2.50 -0.69
CA PHE A 52 -3.70 1.75 0.00
C PHE A 52 -5.03 1.84 -0.76
N LEU A 53 -5.35 3.00 -1.36
CA LEU A 53 -6.52 3.14 -2.23
C LEU A 53 -6.45 2.22 -3.46
N LYS A 54 -5.28 2.13 -4.12
CA LYS A 54 -5.05 1.20 -5.24
C LYS A 54 -5.16 -0.25 -4.81
N MET A 55 -4.56 -0.61 -3.67
CA MET A 55 -4.67 -1.94 -3.06
C MET A 55 -6.14 -2.33 -2.87
N TRP A 56 -6.93 -1.50 -2.19
CA TRP A 56 -8.36 -1.75 -1.96
C TRP A 56 -9.17 -1.91 -3.25
N ARG A 57 -8.99 -1.01 -4.22
CA ARG A 57 -9.65 -1.09 -5.54
C ARG A 57 -9.30 -2.39 -6.25
N ASN A 58 -8.04 -2.82 -6.16
CA ASN A 58 -7.60 -4.06 -6.77
C ASN A 58 -8.17 -5.28 -6.05
N LEU A 59 -8.18 -5.31 -4.71
CA LEU A 59 -8.82 -6.38 -3.93
C LEU A 59 -10.30 -6.56 -4.33
N LYS A 60 -11.08 -5.47 -4.43
CA LYS A 60 -12.49 -5.53 -4.89
C LYS A 60 -12.63 -6.02 -6.34
N LYS A 61 -11.70 -5.67 -7.24
CA LYS A 61 -11.72 -6.15 -8.63
C LYS A 61 -11.42 -7.65 -8.72
N PHE A 62 -10.54 -8.16 -7.86
CA PHE A 62 -10.13 -9.57 -7.85
C PHE A 62 -11.19 -10.52 -7.29
N ASP A 63 -12.13 -10.04 -6.48
CA ASP A 63 -13.32 -10.80 -6.07
C ASP A 63 -14.06 -11.44 -7.27
N ARG A 64 -14.05 -10.76 -8.43
CA ARG A 64 -14.70 -11.24 -9.67
C ARG A 64 -13.91 -12.32 -10.41
N ASN A 65 -12.63 -12.52 -10.09
CA ASN A 65 -11.74 -13.49 -10.72
C ASN A 65 -11.02 -14.29 -9.62
N LYS A 66 -11.74 -15.26 -9.03
CA LYS A 66 -11.34 -16.13 -7.89
C LYS A 66 -9.94 -16.78 -7.97
N ASN A 67 -9.26 -16.74 -9.11
CA ASN A 67 -7.93 -17.32 -9.32
C ASN A 67 -6.75 -16.36 -9.09
N LEU A 68 -6.91 -15.03 -9.20
CA LEU A 68 -5.76 -14.12 -9.19
C LEU A 68 -5.18 -13.84 -7.80
N ILE A 69 -6.03 -13.79 -6.78
CA ILE A 69 -5.56 -13.71 -5.39
C ILE A 69 -4.93 -15.03 -4.98
N SER A 70 -5.50 -16.17 -5.37
CA SER A 70 -4.92 -17.49 -5.13
C SER A 70 -3.50 -17.59 -5.69
N TYR A 71 -3.25 -17.25 -6.97
CA TYR A 71 -1.89 -17.30 -7.53
C TYR A 71 -0.88 -16.34 -6.90
N ARG A 72 -1.31 -15.16 -6.42
CA ARG A 72 -0.42 -14.18 -5.78
C ARG A 72 -0.21 -14.42 -4.30
N THR A 73 -1.05 -15.23 -3.67
CA THR A 73 -1.02 -15.47 -2.23
C THR A 73 -0.75 -16.92 -1.86
N GLU A 74 -0.91 -17.89 -2.77
CA GLU A 74 -0.71 -19.32 -2.54
C GLU A 74 0.64 -19.58 -1.85
N GLY A 75 0.56 -20.12 -0.63
CA GLY A 75 1.70 -20.66 0.10
C GLY A 75 2.39 -19.78 1.14
N SER A 76 2.19 -18.45 1.20
CA SER A 76 2.79 -17.65 2.31
C SER A 76 2.29 -16.19 2.41
N ASP A 77 2.41 -15.61 3.62
CA ASP A 77 2.26 -14.16 3.88
C ASP A 77 3.20 -13.29 2.98
N SER A 78 4.24 -13.87 2.39
CA SER A 78 5.19 -13.16 1.53
C SER A 78 4.59 -12.70 0.19
N GLY A 79 3.56 -13.40 -0.31
CA GLY A 79 2.96 -13.10 -1.62
C GLY A 79 2.16 -11.79 -1.64
N PHE A 80 1.32 -11.57 -0.62
CA PHE A 80 0.57 -10.32 -0.48
C PHE A 80 1.51 -9.12 -0.26
N LYS A 81 2.48 -9.28 0.65
CA LYS A 81 3.51 -8.25 0.90
C LYS A 81 4.20 -7.85 -0.41
N SER A 82 4.74 -8.82 -1.16
CA SER A 82 5.42 -8.56 -2.44
C SER A 82 4.53 -7.82 -3.46
N TRP A 83 3.25 -8.21 -3.55
CA TRP A 83 2.28 -7.53 -4.40
C TRP A 83 2.02 -6.08 -3.98
N LEU A 84 1.86 -5.83 -2.67
CA LEU A 84 1.65 -4.48 -2.15
C LEU A 84 2.87 -3.58 -2.40
N PHE A 85 4.08 -4.11 -2.19
CA PHE A 85 5.32 -3.40 -2.53
C PHE A 85 5.46 -3.13 -4.04
N THR A 86 4.92 -4.00 -4.89
CA THR A 86 4.85 -3.72 -6.34
C THR A 86 3.96 -2.51 -6.64
N ILE A 87 2.80 -2.39 -5.98
CA ILE A 87 1.95 -1.19 -6.10
C ILE A 87 2.69 0.05 -5.59
N ALA A 88 3.35 -0.05 -4.44
CA ALA A 88 4.09 1.04 -3.85
C ALA A 88 5.19 1.54 -4.78
N LYS A 89 6.05 0.62 -5.24
CA LYS A 89 7.13 0.91 -6.19
C LYS A 89 6.62 1.59 -7.45
N ASN A 90 5.59 1.05 -8.10
CA ASN A 90 5.04 1.63 -9.31
C ASN A 90 4.45 3.02 -9.06
N THR A 91 3.81 3.23 -7.91
CA THR A 91 3.25 4.54 -7.53
C THR A 91 4.36 5.58 -7.29
N CYS A 92 5.43 5.21 -6.59
CA CYS A 92 6.62 6.05 -6.44
C CYS A 92 7.27 6.37 -7.79
N TYR A 93 7.40 5.39 -8.69
CA TYR A 93 7.97 5.63 -10.02
C TYR A 93 7.09 6.52 -10.90
N ASP A 94 5.77 6.36 -10.85
CA ASP A 94 4.87 7.24 -11.59
C ASP A 94 4.99 8.68 -11.08
N TYR A 95 5.07 8.88 -9.76
CA TYR A 95 5.33 10.19 -9.16
C TYR A 95 6.69 10.75 -9.59
N LEU A 96 7.77 9.99 -9.42
CA LEU A 96 9.11 10.41 -9.78
C LEU A 96 9.26 10.67 -11.28
N ARG A 97 8.59 9.89 -12.15
CA ARG A 97 8.61 10.12 -13.60
C ARG A 97 7.88 11.41 -13.98
N LYS A 98 6.77 11.72 -13.31
CA LYS A 98 6.07 13.01 -13.49
C LYS A 98 6.94 14.17 -13.02
N LYS A 99 7.59 14.04 -11.86
CA LYS A 99 8.56 15.02 -11.33
C LYS A 99 9.81 15.14 -12.21
N LYS A 100 10.31 14.05 -12.78
CA LYS A 100 11.47 14.00 -13.68
C LYS A 100 11.20 14.53 -15.08
N LYS A 101 9.94 14.66 -15.51
CA LYS A 101 9.61 15.46 -16.70
C LYS A 101 10.10 16.92 -16.53
N ASP A 102 10.32 17.37 -15.28
CA ASP A 102 10.93 18.66 -14.96
C ASP A 102 12.45 18.57 -14.69
N LEU A 103 13.02 17.42 -14.33
CA LEU A 103 14.46 17.23 -14.06
C LEU A 103 14.92 15.77 -14.34
N ALA A 104 15.77 15.55 -15.35
CA ALA A 104 16.21 14.21 -15.76
C ALA A 104 17.17 13.55 -14.74
N PHE A 105 16.83 12.33 -14.29
CA PHE A 105 17.71 11.49 -13.45
C PHE A 105 17.51 10.01 -13.83
N ASN A 106 18.52 9.15 -13.62
CA ASN A 106 18.40 7.70 -13.83
C ASN A 106 17.79 7.01 -12.59
N VAL A 107 16.94 6.00 -12.79
CA VAL A 107 16.13 5.33 -11.73
C VAL A 107 16.71 3.95 -11.37
N ASP A 108 17.50 3.37 -12.29
CA ASP A 108 18.00 2.00 -12.15
C ASP A 108 19.02 1.84 -11.01
N ASP A 109 19.77 2.90 -10.69
CA ASP A 109 20.78 2.86 -9.61
C ASP A 109 20.18 2.67 -8.20
N TRP A 110 18.89 2.95 -8.02
CA TRP A 110 18.21 2.86 -6.73
C TRP A 110 17.74 1.44 -6.37
N PHE A 111 17.57 0.56 -7.37
CA PHE A 111 17.16 -0.83 -7.14
C PHE A 111 18.16 -1.65 -6.33
N SER A 112 19.41 -1.17 -6.22
CA SER A 112 20.51 -1.82 -5.52
C SER A 112 20.55 -1.54 -4.01
N PHE A 113 19.68 -0.65 -3.48
CA PHE A 113 19.62 -0.36 -2.06
C PHE A 113 18.70 -1.36 -1.33
N GLU A 114 19.31 -2.42 -0.81
CA GLU A 114 18.67 -3.41 0.04
C GLU A 114 18.79 -3.05 1.54
N ASP A 115 17.65 -3.22 2.24
CA ASP A 115 17.42 -3.49 3.67
C ASP A 115 18.03 -2.65 4.79
N SER A 116 18.68 -1.51 4.55
CA SER A 116 19.24 -0.72 5.66
C SER A 116 18.93 0.77 5.65
N LYS A 117 18.18 1.15 6.70
CA LYS A 117 18.27 2.43 7.46
C LYS A 117 17.46 3.63 6.96
N ILE A 118 16.27 3.76 7.53
CA ILE A 118 15.86 4.72 8.59
C ILE A 118 14.34 4.85 8.45
N LEU A 119 13.59 4.28 9.39
CA LEU A 119 12.19 4.69 9.58
C LEU A 119 12.24 5.92 10.48
N PRO A 120 11.69 7.08 10.07
CA PRO A 120 11.45 8.17 11.01
C PRO A 120 10.63 7.63 12.19
N ASP A 121 11.04 7.94 13.42
CA ASP A 121 10.35 7.54 14.66
C ASP A 121 9.06 8.36 14.91
N GLU A 122 8.34 8.76 13.86
CA GLU A 122 7.12 9.55 13.95
C GLU A 122 5.91 8.64 14.14
N ILE A 123 5.85 8.07 15.34
CA ILE A 123 4.76 7.23 15.85
C ILE A 123 3.45 8.02 16.03
N SER A 124 3.47 9.37 15.95
CA SER A 124 2.27 10.22 16.04
C SER A 124 1.51 10.38 14.72
N GLU A 125 2.17 10.33 13.56
CA GLU A 125 1.52 10.58 12.25
C GLU A 125 0.80 9.35 11.69
N LYS A 126 1.22 8.16 12.11
CA LYS A 126 0.57 6.88 11.73
C LYS A 126 -0.94 6.90 12.00
N ASN A 127 -1.37 7.48 13.12
CA ASN A 127 -2.79 7.49 13.51
C ASN A 127 -3.62 8.41 12.61
N PHE A 128 -3.10 9.60 12.27
CA PHE A 128 -3.76 10.52 11.33
C PHE A 128 -3.88 9.92 9.93
N LEU A 129 -2.78 9.34 9.43
CA LEU A 129 -2.76 8.72 8.11
C LEU A 129 -3.72 7.53 8.00
N LEU A 130 -3.79 6.72 9.05
CA LEU A 130 -4.72 5.60 9.13
C LEU A 130 -6.18 6.09 9.12
N GLU A 131 -6.50 7.14 9.87
CA GLU A 131 -7.84 7.74 9.85
C GLU A 131 -8.22 8.27 8.48
N ASP A 132 -7.31 8.92 7.77
CA ASP A 132 -7.58 9.48 6.45
C ASP A 132 -7.84 8.40 5.40
N ILE A 133 -7.05 7.31 5.46
CA ILE A 133 -7.28 6.11 4.64
C ILE A 133 -8.67 5.51 4.95
N LYS A 134 -9.04 5.38 6.24
CA LYS A 134 -10.36 4.89 6.66
C LYS A 134 -11.49 5.76 6.13
N LYS A 135 -11.42 7.09 6.32
CA LYS A 135 -12.40 8.06 5.83
C LYS A 135 -12.54 8.00 4.31
N ALA A 136 -11.43 7.84 3.58
CA ALA A 136 -11.46 7.71 2.13
C ALA A 136 -12.19 6.43 1.68
N PHE A 137 -11.99 5.31 2.38
CA PHE A 137 -12.71 4.07 2.09
C PHE A 137 -14.19 4.14 2.39
N GLU A 138 -14.61 4.72 3.51
CA GLU A 138 -16.03 4.89 3.83
C GLU A 138 -16.77 5.70 2.76
N LYS A 139 -16.17 6.81 2.31
CA LYS A 139 -16.72 7.65 1.22
C LYS A 139 -16.80 6.93 -0.11
N LEU A 140 -15.83 6.06 -0.43
CA LEU A 140 -15.83 5.30 -1.67
C LEU A 140 -16.76 4.08 -1.62
N SER A 141 -16.90 3.42 -0.46
CA SER A 141 -17.78 2.28 -0.26
C SER A 141 -19.26 2.70 -0.27
N SER A 142 -19.59 3.84 0.34
CA SER A 142 -20.95 4.41 0.35
C SER A 142 -21.45 4.85 -1.03
N LYS A 143 -20.56 5.28 -1.94
CA LYS A 143 -20.90 5.63 -3.33
C LYS A 143 -20.99 4.44 -4.28
N ALA A 144 -20.55 3.26 -3.85
CA ALA A 144 -20.52 2.05 -4.68
C ALA A 144 -21.70 1.09 -4.41
N LYS A 145 -22.61 1.45 -3.51
CA LYS A 145 -23.94 0.84 -3.32
C LYS A 145 -24.97 1.56 -4.17
#